data_AF-A0A1A3H3M5-F1
#
_entry.id   AF-A0A1A3H3M5-F1
#
_cell.length_a   1.000
_cell.length_b   1.000
_cell.length_c   1.000
_cell.angle_alpha   90.00
_cell.angle_beta   90.00
_cell.angle_gamma   90.00
#
_symmetry.space_group_name_H-M   'P 1'
#
loop_
_entity.id
_entity.type
_entity.pdbx_description
1 polymer ?
#
loop_
_entity_poly.entity_id
_entity_poly.type
_entity_poly.pdbx_seq_one_letter_code
_entity_poly.pdbx_strand_id
1 'polypeptide(L)' 'MWTLITSDGRWSVNLGSEEVARRTVHALGSTQWRGPFSWDVVDYEGHRFVAEIRHRVEVRRS' A
#
# COMPACT_ATOMS: atom_id res chain seq x y z
N MET A 1 -9.09 -9.73 3.06
CA MET A 1 -8.10 -9.02 3.92
C MET A 1 -7.21 -8.20 3.01
N TRP A 2 -6.80 -6.99 3.37
CA TRP A 2 -5.96 -6.15 2.51
C TRP A 2 -4.53 -6.13 2.98
N THR A 3 -3.59 -6.01 2.07
CA THR A 3 -2.16 -5.90 2.38
C THR A 3 -1.59 -4.70 1.66
N LEU A 4 -0.92 -3.82 2.40
CA LEU A 4 -0.13 -2.74 1.83
C LEU A 4 1.30 -3.24 1.63
N ILE A 5 1.82 -3.08 0.42
CA ILE A 5 3.15 -3.49 -0.01
C ILE A 5 3.87 -2.24 -0.51
N THR A 6 5.05 -1.95 0.00
CA THR A 6 5.93 -0.91 -0.58
C THR A 6 7.05 -1.54 -1.38
N SER A 7 7.39 -0.94 -2.52
CA SER A 7 8.45 -1.43 -3.42
C SER A 7 9.85 -1.35 -2.80
N ASP A 8 10.01 -0.58 -1.72
CA ASP A 8 11.22 -0.55 -0.89
C ASP A 8 11.35 -1.79 0.01
N GLY A 9 10.34 -2.67 0.03
CA GLY A 9 10.35 -3.90 0.82
C GLY A 9 10.21 -3.69 2.32
N ARG A 10 10.25 -2.44 2.80
CA ARG A 10 10.19 -2.11 4.24
C ARG A 10 8.80 -2.29 4.86
N TRP A 11 7.72 -2.21 4.08
CA TRP A 11 6.36 -2.23 4.65
C TRP A 11 5.49 -3.29 3.98
N SER A 12 5.12 -4.29 4.79
CA SER A 12 4.10 -5.29 4.47
C SER A 12 3.15 -5.40 5.66
N VAL A 13 2.09 -4.59 5.66
CA VAL A 13 1.10 -4.57 6.76
C VAL A 13 -0.22 -5.16 6.31
N ASN A 14 -0.79 -6.05 7.13
CA ASN A 14 -2.13 -6.58 6.91
C ASN A 14 -3.15 -5.63 7.51
N LEU A 15 -4.08 -5.17 6.69
CA LEU A 15 -5.09 -4.18 7.02
C LEU A 15 -6.48 -4.81 6.86
N GLY A 16 -7.37 -4.48 7.79
CA GLY A 16 -8.71 -5.06 7.85
C GLY A 16 -9.58 -4.73 6.64
N SER A 17 -9.39 -3.54 6.06
CA SER A 17 -10.26 -2.99 5.01
C SER A 17 -9.48 -2.18 3.98
N GLU A 18 -10.04 -2.05 2.78
CA GLU A 18 -9.47 -1.27 1.68
C GLU A 18 -9.31 0.21 2.05
N GLU A 19 -10.33 0.79 2.70
CA GLU A 19 -10.32 2.19 3.13
C GLU A 19 -9.15 2.49 4.08
N VAL A 20 -8.90 1.58 5.02
CA VAL A 20 -7.74 1.66 5.92
C VAL A 20 -6.46 1.58 5.11
N ALA A 21 -6.37 0.67 4.14
CA ALA A 21 -5.20 0.52 3.27
C ALA A 21 -4.89 1.77 2.45
N ARG A 22 -5.90 2.38 1.82
CA ARG A 22 -5.72 3.66 1.11
C ARG A 22 -5.31 4.78 2.07
N ARG A 23 -5.95 4.88 3.24
CA ARG A 23 -5.61 5.90 4.24
C ARG A 23 -4.16 5.73 4.71
N THR A 24 -3.69 4.50 4.92
CA THR A 24 -2.29 4.24 5.27
C THR A 24 -1.34 4.68 4.17
N VAL A 25 -1.63 4.42 2.88
CA VAL A 25 -0.81 4.92 1.77
C VAL A 25 -0.68 6.44 1.80
N HIS A 26 -1.80 7.14 1.97
CA HIS A 26 -1.81 8.61 2.05
C HIS A 26 -1.13 9.15 3.32
N ALA A 27 -0.95 8.33 4.36
CA ALA A 27 -0.23 8.70 5.57
C ALA A 27 1.29 8.55 5.45
N LEU A 28 1.79 7.83 4.44
CA LEU A 28 3.24 7.63 4.23
C LEU A 28 3.95 8.89 3.70
N GLY A 29 3.22 9.87 3.20
CA GLY A 29 3.79 11.11 2.68
C GLY A 29 2.99 11.68 1.50
N SER A 30 3.69 12.36 0.60
CA SER A 30 3.08 12.87 -0.64
C SER A 30 2.85 11.73 -1.61
N THR A 31 1.59 11.49 -1.94
CA THR A 31 1.18 10.37 -2.80
C THR A 31 0.67 10.89 -4.14
N GLN A 32 1.12 10.27 -5.23
CA GLN A 32 0.63 10.49 -6.58
C GLN A 32 -0.05 9.23 -7.08
N TRP A 33 -1.19 9.41 -7.72
CA TRP A 33 -1.98 8.31 -8.28
C TRP A 33 -1.25 7.70 -9.48
N ARG A 34 -0.96 6.39 -9.41
CA ARG A 34 -0.33 5.63 -10.49
C ARG A 34 -1.31 4.63 -11.12
N GLY A 35 -2.24 4.11 -10.34
CA GLY A 35 -3.22 3.14 -10.78
C GLY A 35 -4.30 2.87 -9.72
N PRO A 36 -5.27 1.98 -10.01
CA PRO A 36 -6.42 1.76 -9.14
C PRO A 36 -6.06 1.33 -7.70
N PHE A 37 -4.93 0.65 -7.52
CA PHE A 37 -4.44 0.20 -6.22
C PHE A 37 -2.95 0.51 -6.00
N SER A 38 -2.42 1.49 -6.74
CA SER A 38 -0.98 1.79 -6.77
C SER A 38 -0.73 3.29 -6.75
N TRP A 39 0.25 3.70 -5.95
CA TRP A 39 0.64 5.09 -5.78
C TRP A 39 2.15 5.24 -5.79
N ASP A 40 2.64 6.31 -6.41
CA ASP A 40 3.98 6.82 -6.16
C ASP A 40 3.97 7.58 -4.84
N VAL A 41 4.89 7.27 -3.93
CA VAL A 41 4.99 7.90 -2.62
C VAL A 41 6.34 8.56 -2.48
N VAL A 42 6.33 9.80 -2.02
CA VAL A 42 7.52 10.54 -1.58
C VAL A 42 7.38 10.77 -0.08
N ASP A 43 8.27 10.14 0.68
CA ASP A 43 8.37 10.27 2.13
C ASP A 43 8.96 11.63 2.55
N TYR A 44 8.84 11.98 3.83
CA TYR A 44 9.35 13.23 4.38
C TYR A 44 10.89 13.37 4.29
N GLU A 45 11.64 12.28 4.18
CA GLU A 45 13.08 12.28 3.94
C GLU A 45 13.43 12.45 2.44
N GLY A 46 12.43 12.55 1.56
CA GLY A 46 12.62 12.66 0.11
C GLY A 46 12.81 11.31 -0.59
N HIS A 47 12.62 10.19 0.12
CA HIS A 47 12.68 8.86 -0.48
C HIS A 47 11.44 8.60 -1.34
N ARG A 48 11.67 8.22 -2.61
CA ARG A 48 10.60 7.87 -3.55
C ARG A 48 10.47 6.36 -3.69
N PHE A 49 9.27 5.85 -3.45
CA PHE A 49 8.93 4.43 -3.60
C PHE A 49 7.51 4.27 -4.11
N VAL A 50 7.14 3.04 -4.45
CA VAL A 50 5.79 2.71 -4.91
C VAL A 50 5.06 2.01 -3.77
N ALA A 51 3.83 2.42 -3.49
CA ALA A 51 2.95 1.74 -2.56
C ALA A 51 1.81 1.07 -3.35
N GLU A 52 1.58 -0.21 -3.09
CA GLU A 52 0.52 -1.00 -3.68
C GLU A 52 -0.34 -1.61 -2.58
N ILE A 53 -1.67 -1.53 -2.73
CA ILE A 53 -2.58 -2.31 -1.88
C ILE A 53 -3.06 -3.52 -2.67
N ARG A 54 -3.07 -4.69 -2.04
CA ARG A 54 -3.58 -5.91 -2.65
C ARG A 54 -4.64 -6.51 -1.75
N HIS A 55 -5.73 -6.94 -2.37
CA HIS A 55 -6.69 -7.78 -1.67
C HIS A 55 -6.09 -9.18 -1.58
N ARG A 56 -5.73 -9.59 -0.37
CA ARG A 56 -5.42 -10.99 -0.06
C ARG A 56 -6.75 -11.75 -0.13
N VAL A 57 -7.04 -12.28 -1.30
CA VAL A 57 -7.95 -13.40 -1.45
C VAL A 57 -7.21 -14.56 -0.81
N GLU A 58 -7.61 -14.90 0.41
CA GLU A 58 -7.19 -16.17 1.01
C GLU A 58 -7.76 -17.25 0.09
N VAL A 59 -6.94 -17.72 -0.87
CA VAL A 59 -7.26 -18.93 -1.61
C VAL A 59 -7.18 -20.03 -0.57
N ARG A 60 -8.30 -20.32 0.08
CA ARG A 60 -8.49 -21.57 0.79
C ARG A 60 -8.37 -22.66 -0.26
N ARG A 61 -7.17 -23.22 -0.41
CA ARG A 61 -7.01 -24.52 -1.04
C ARG A 61 -7.58 -25.51 -0.02
N SER A 62 -8.73 -26.06 -0.40
CA SER A 62 -9.48 -27.12 0.27
C SER A 62 -8.63 -28.35 0.54
#